data_AF-A0A817R2P4-F1
#
_entry.id   AF-A0A817R2P4-F1
#
_cell.length_a   1.000
_cell.length_b   1.000
_cell.length_c   1.000
_cell.angle_alpha   90.00
_cell.angle_beta   90.00
_cell.angle_gamma   90.00
#
_symmetry.space_group_name_H-M   'P 1'
#
loop_
_entity.id
_entity.type
_entity.pdbx_description
1 polymer ?
#
loop_
_entity_poly.entity_id
_entity_poly.type
_entity_poly.pdbx_seq_one_letter_code
_entity_poly.pdbx_strand_id
1 'polypeptide(L)'
;MGFLLLFHITNESSFLSIRIIVTHRKIDSTHAEQLGNELGITYIEISAVTGINVQETLEIIIDKIFYFMNKSVEKYYQKQSLQMSSIRLSTDENYHRRKTSIKLIKKIIQC
;
A
#
# COMPACT_ATOMS: atom_id res chain seq x y z
N MET A 1 14.51 29.42 9.46
CA MET A 1 13.43 28.79 8.69
C MET A 1 13.60 27.30 8.82
N GLY A 2 12.63 26.61 9.41
CA GLY A 2 12.64 25.15 9.55
C GLY A 2 11.93 24.50 8.36
N PHE A 3 12.38 23.32 7.96
CA PHE A 3 11.81 22.54 6.87
C PHE A 3 11.38 21.18 7.39
N LEU A 4 10.20 20.72 6.97
CA LEU A 4 9.69 19.38 7.28
C LEU A 4 9.95 18.49 6.06
N LEU A 5 10.78 17.46 6.24
CA LEU A 5 11.15 16.53 5.17
C LEU A 5 10.48 15.18 5.46
N LEU A 6 9.54 14.76 4.60
CA LEU A 6 8.87 13.46 4.70
C LEU A 6 9.37 12.54 3.58
N PHE A 7 9.79 11.33 3.94
CA PHE A 7 10.07 10.24 3.01
C PHE A 7 9.25 9.01 3.36
N HIS A 8 9.07 8.16 2.36
CA HIS A 8 8.42 6.89 2.53
C HIS A 8 9.44 5.81 2.97
N ILE A 9 9.23 5.19 4.14
CA ILE A 9 10.17 4.21 4.72
C ILE A 9 10.39 2.95 3.86
N THR A 10 9.44 2.60 3.00
CA THR A 10 9.58 1.46 2.07
C THR A 10 10.09 1.85 0.70
N ASN A 11 10.46 3.12 0.49
CA ASN A 11 10.97 3.63 -0.78
C ASN A 11 12.36 4.24 -0.57
N GLU A 12 13.40 3.51 -0.95
CA GLU A 12 14.79 3.93 -0.81
C GLU A 12 15.11 5.18 -1.63
N SER A 13 14.52 5.34 -2.81
CA SER A 13 14.68 6.53 -3.64
C SER A 13 14.16 7.78 -2.92
N SER A 14 13.08 7.65 -2.13
CA SER A 14 12.55 8.76 -1.33
C SER A 14 13.52 9.21 -0.23
N PHE A 15 14.24 8.28 0.38
CA PHE A 15 15.29 8.58 1.35
C PHE A 15 16.52 9.24 0.71
N LEU A 16 17.00 8.72 -0.43
CA LEU A 16 18.17 9.25 -1.13
C LEU A 16 17.97 10.70 -1.57
N SER A 17 16.77 11.06 -1.97
CA SER A 17 16.46 12.41 -2.44
C SER A 17 16.41 13.42 -1.30
N ILE A 18 15.88 13.04 -0.13
CA ILE A 18 16.00 13.87 1.07
C ILE A 18 17.46 14.05 1.46
N ARG A 19 18.28 12.99 1.36
CA ARG A 19 19.72 13.09 1.65
C ARG A 19 20.41 14.10 0.75
N ILE A 20 20.08 14.12 -0.55
CA ILE A 20 20.59 15.10 -1.52
C ILE A 20 20.14 16.52 -1.15
N ILE A 21 18.88 16.67 -0.73
CA ILE A 21 18.31 17.96 -0.30
C ILE A 21 19.00 18.50 0.95
N VAL A 22 19.23 17.66 1.95
CA VAL A 22 19.90 18.04 3.21
C VAL A 22 21.37 18.42 2.98
N THR A 23 22.06 17.77 2.03
CA THR A 23 23.45 18.10 1.72
C THR A 23 23.61 19.38 0.91
N HIS A 24 22.65 19.72 0.04
CA HIS A 24 22.66 20.95 -0.74
C HIS A 24 21.80 22.03 -0.05
N ARG A 25 22.40 22.82 0.84
CA ARG A 25 21.72 23.82 1.70
C ARG A 25 20.95 24.93 0.99
N LYS A 26 20.96 24.98 -0.34
CA LYS A 26 20.26 26.00 -1.12
C LYS A 26 19.72 25.37 -2.39
N ILE A 27 18.54 24.79 -2.26
CA ILE A 27 17.77 24.32 -3.40
C ILE A 27 16.74 25.38 -3.70
N ASP A 28 16.73 25.81 -4.96
CA ASP A 28 15.69 26.66 -5.51
C ASP A 28 14.35 25.89 -5.51
N SER A 29 13.25 26.56 -5.16
CA SER A 29 11.92 25.93 -5.04
C SER A 29 11.56 25.15 -6.32
N THR A 30 11.89 25.71 -7.48
CA THR A 30 11.65 25.10 -8.79
C THR A 30 12.36 23.75 -8.94
N HIS A 31 13.62 23.69 -8.48
CA HIS A 31 14.41 22.46 -8.54
C HIS A 31 13.90 21.41 -7.55
N ALA A 32 13.44 21.84 -6.37
CA ALA A 32 12.85 20.93 -5.40
C ALA A 32 11.53 20.32 -5.91
N GLU A 33 10.69 21.11 -6.57
CA GLU A 33 9.45 20.65 -7.18
C GLU A 33 9.71 19.69 -8.36
N GLN A 34 10.65 20.03 -9.25
CA GLN A 34 11.07 19.15 -10.34
C GLN A 34 11.58 17.80 -9.81
N LEU A 35 12.45 17.84 -8.81
CA LEU A 35 12.97 16.63 -8.18
C LEU A 35 11.83 15.82 -7.53
N GLY A 36 10.90 16.47 -6.85
CA GLY A 36 9.70 15.83 -6.30
C GLY A 36 8.91 15.08 -7.37
N ASN A 37 8.66 15.73 -8.51
CA ASN A 37 7.95 15.13 -9.64
C ASN A 37 8.70 13.94 -10.25
N GLU A 38 10.02 14.04 -10.44
CA GLU A 38 10.86 12.96 -10.95
C GLU A 38 10.83 11.70 -10.07
N LEU A 39 10.71 11.90 -8.76
CA LEU A 39 10.73 10.82 -7.78
C LEU A 39 9.34 10.31 -7.40
N GLY A 40 8.28 10.96 -7.88
CA GLY A 40 6.91 10.69 -7.48
C GLY A 40 6.62 11.03 -6.01
N ILE A 41 7.27 12.06 -5.48
CA ILE A 41 7.13 12.52 -4.08
C ILE A 41 6.57 13.93 -4.08
N THR A 42 5.54 14.17 -3.26
CA THR A 42 4.97 15.51 -3.10
C THR A 42 5.95 16.43 -2.36
N TYR A 43 6.33 17.54 -2.99
CA TYR A 43 7.08 18.63 -2.36
C TYR A 43 6.11 19.73 -1.93
N ILE A 44 6.24 20.23 -0.70
CA ILE A 44 5.46 21.36 -0.18
C ILE A 44 6.40 22.25 0.63
N GLU A 45 6.47 23.53 0.27
CA GLU A 45 7.17 24.53 1.08
C GLU A 45 6.29 24.98 2.25
N ILE A 46 6.86 25.05 3.45
CA ILE A 46 6.14 25.38 4.68
C ILE A 46 6.91 26.47 5.42
N SER A 47 6.19 27.42 6.01
CA SER A 47 6.78 28.40 6.93
C SER A 47 6.07 28.36 8.28
N ALA A 48 6.78 27.85 9.29
CA ALA A 48 6.29 27.85 10.67
C ALA A 48 6.11 29.26 11.25
N VAL A 49 6.80 30.27 10.71
CA VAL A 49 6.75 31.65 11.20
C VAL A 49 5.52 32.38 10.66
N THR A 50 5.20 32.17 9.38
CA THR A 50 4.08 32.84 8.71
C THR A 50 2.82 31.96 8.66
N GLY A 51 2.91 30.69 9.04
CA GLY A 51 1.82 29.71 8.96
C GLY A 51 1.56 29.19 7.54
N ILE A 52 2.32 29.64 6.54
CA ILE A 52 2.12 29.27 5.13
C ILE A 52 2.24 27.75 4.98
N ASN A 53 1.20 27.16 4.39
CA ASN A 53 1.06 25.74 4.06
C ASN A 53 1.20 24.77 5.26
N VAL A 54 1.26 25.27 6.50
CA VAL A 54 1.41 24.41 7.69
C VAL A 54 0.17 23.55 7.87
N GLN A 55 -1.01 24.18 7.89
CA GLN A 55 -2.28 23.48 8.12
C GLN A 55 -2.63 22.56 6.94
N GLU A 56 -2.58 23.07 5.71
CA GLU A 56 -2.87 22.29 4.51
C GLU A 56 -1.95 21.07 4.38
N THR A 57 -0.65 21.21 4.69
CA THR A 57 0.26 20.06 4.67
C THR A 57 -0.15 18.99 5.68
N LEU A 58 -0.58 19.40 6.89
CA LEU A 58 -1.04 18.45 7.90
C LEU A 58 -2.31 17.72 7.46
N GLU A 59 -3.27 18.43 6.88
CA GLU A 59 -4.50 17.85 6.33
C GLU A 59 -4.17 16.80 5.24
N ILE A 60 -3.28 17.14 4.29
CA ILE A 60 -2.82 16.22 3.24
C ILE A 60 -2.15 14.98 3.83
N ILE A 61 -1.32 15.13 4.87
CA ILE A 61 -0.64 14.00 5.52
C ILE A 61 -1.67 13.09 6.19
N ILE A 62 -2.63 13.67 6.92
CA ILE A 62 -3.68 12.94 7.62
C ILE A 62 -4.51 12.13 6.60
N ASP A 63 -4.91 12.74 5.49
CA ASP A 63 -5.66 12.07 4.44
C ASP A 63 -4.89 10.91 3.81
N LYS A 64 -3.58 11.09 3.56
CA LYS A 64 -2.72 10.00 3.06
C LYS A 64 -2.65 8.85 4.07
N ILE A 65 -2.50 9.14 5.37
CA ILE A 65 -2.48 8.11 6.41
C ILE A 65 -3.79 7.34 6.44
N PHE A 66 -4.94 8.04 6.39
CA PHE A 66 -6.24 7.39 6.35
C PHE A 66 -6.41 6.52 5.11
N TYR A 67 -6.01 7.01 3.94
CA TYR A 67 -6.00 6.24 2.71
C TYR A 67 -5.17 4.96 2.84
N PHE A 68 -3.94 5.05 3.36
CA PHE A 68 -3.08 3.89 3.53
C PHE A 68 -3.62 2.90 4.55
N MET A 69 -4.18 3.39 5.65
CA MET A 69 -4.82 2.57 6.67
C MET A 69 -5.98 1.77 6.06
N ASN A 70 -6.92 2.45 5.39
CA ASN A 70 -8.07 1.81 4.75
C ASN A 70 -7.64 0.80 3.68
N LYS A 71 -6.68 1.17 2.82
CA LYS A 71 -6.14 0.29 1.78
C LYS A 71 -5.49 -0.98 2.35
N SER A 72 -4.76 -0.86 3.47
CA SER A 72 -4.14 -2.00 4.13
C SER A 72 -5.19 -2.97 4.68
N VAL A 73 -6.25 -2.42 5.27
CA VAL A 73 -7.40 -3.18 5.80
C VAL A 73 -8.17 -3.87 4.68
N GLU A 74 -8.47 -3.17 3.58
CA GLU A 74 -9.13 -3.76 2.40
C GLU A 74 -8.32 -4.93 1.83
N LYS A 75 -7.00 -4.75 1.66
CA LYS A 75 -6.10 -5.80 1.16
C LYS A 75 -6.09 -7.02 2.08
N TYR A 76 -6.17 -6.81 3.40
CA TYR A 76 -6.26 -7.89 4.37
C TYR A 76 -7.55 -8.71 4.18
N TYR A 77 -8.71 -8.05 4.10
CA TYR A 77 -10.00 -8.73 3.91
C TYR A 77 -10.13 -9.41 2.55
N GLN A 78 -9.62 -8.80 1.47
CA GLN A 78 -9.57 -9.44 0.15
C GLN A 78 -8.75 -10.73 0.16
N LYS A 79 -7.61 -10.73 0.87
CA LYS A 79 -6.79 -11.95 0.99
C LYS A 79 -7.51 -13.06 1.77
N GLN A 80 -8.26 -12.69 2.79
CA GLN A 80 -9.01 -13.64 3.61
C GLN A 80 -10.21 -14.26 2.87
N SER A 81 -10.93 -13.47 2.06
CA SER A 81 -12.05 -13.98 1.26
C SER A 81 -11.61 -14.94 0.16
N LEU A 82 -10.47 -14.68 -0.49
CA LEU A 82 -9.87 -15.57 -1.49
C LEU A 82 -9.39 -16.92 -0.90
N GLN A 83 -8.91 -16.91 0.34
CA GLN A 83 -8.58 -18.16 1.05
C GLN A 83 -9.85 -18.97 1.38
N MET A 84 -10.93 -18.31 1.78
CA MET A 84 -12.18 -19.00 2.11
C MET A 84 -12.85 -19.63 0.89
N SER A 85 -12.82 -18.94 -0.27
CA SER A 85 -13.40 -19.46 -1.52
C SER A 85 -12.62 -20.63 -2.09
N SER A 86 -11.28 -20.57 -2.06
CA SER A 86 -10.42 -21.69 -2.50
C SER A 86 -10.59 -22.95 -1.63
N ILE A 87 -10.74 -22.79 -0.30
CA ILE A 87 -11.04 -23.90 0.60
C ILE A 87 -12.39 -24.54 0.25
N ARG A 88 -13.46 -23.75 0.08
CA ARG A 88 -14.80 -24.26 -0.28
C ARG A 88 -14.81 -25.04 -1.60
N LEU A 89 -14.16 -24.50 -2.64
CA LEU A 89 -14.00 -25.16 -3.94
C LEU A 89 -13.27 -26.51 -3.80
N SER A 90 -12.19 -26.55 -3.02
CA SER A 90 -11.45 -27.79 -2.77
C SER A 90 -12.27 -28.83 -1.99
N THR A 91 -13.12 -28.40 -1.06
CA THR A 91 -13.98 -29.32 -0.30
C THR A 91 -15.10 -29.91 -1.15
N ASP A 92 -15.69 -29.13 -2.06
CA ASP A 92 -16.73 -29.61 -2.98
C ASP A 92 -16.17 -30.59 -4.01
N GLU A 93 -15.02 -30.28 -4.61
CA GLU A 93 -14.27 -31.18 -5.50
C GLU A 93 -13.97 -32.53 -4.83
N ASN A 94 -13.46 -32.49 -3.59
CA ASN A 94 -13.12 -33.69 -2.83
C ASN A 94 -14.37 -34.50 -2.43
N TYR A 95 -15.47 -33.84 -2.07
CA TYR A 95 -16.74 -34.50 -1.76
C TYR A 95 -17.31 -35.21 -2.99
N HIS A 96 -17.34 -34.53 -4.14
CA HIS A 96 -17.81 -35.13 -5.39
C HIS A 96 -16.95 -36.33 -5.77
N ARG A 97 -15.63 -36.19 -5.77
CA ARG A 97 -14.69 -37.27 -6.11
C ARG A 97 -14.92 -38.52 -5.26
N ARG A 98 -15.07 -38.37 -3.93
CA ARG A 98 -15.36 -39.49 -3.01
C ARG A 98 -16.70 -40.15 -3.30
N LYS A 99 -17.75 -39.36 -3.56
CA LYS A 99 -19.09 -39.87 -3.89
C LYS A 99 -19.07 -40.72 -5.17
N THR A 100 -18.32 -40.29 -6.19
CA THR A 100 -18.15 -41.02 -7.45
C THR A 100 -17.39 -42.33 -7.22
N SER A 101 -16.30 -42.31 -6.45
CA SER A 101 -15.55 -43.52 -6.08
C SER A 101 -16.41 -44.52 -5.32
N ILE A 102 -17.20 -44.08 -4.34
CA ILE A 102 -18.13 -44.95 -3.58
C ILE A 102 -19.18 -45.56 -4.52
N LYS A 103 -19.72 -44.79 -5.46
CA LYS A 103 -20.70 -45.27 -6.44
C LYS A 103 -20.09 -46.35 -7.33
N LEU A 104 -18.82 -46.19 -7.74
CA LEU A 104 -18.09 -47.19 -8.51
C LEU A 104 -17.87 -48.48 -7.70
N ILE A 105 -17.39 -48.36 -6.46
CA ILE A 105 -17.14 -49.51 -5.58
C ILE A 105 -18.43 -50.31 -5.33
N LYS A 106 -19.55 -49.62 -5.05
CA LYS A 106 -20.85 -50.30 -4.87
C LYS A 106 -21.28 -51.07 -6.11
N LYS A 107 -21.00 -50.53 -7.30
CA LYS A 107 -21.31 -51.20 -8.58
C LYS A 107 -20.47 -52.45 -8.81
N ILE A 108 -19.22 -52.46 -8.35
CA ILE A 108 -18.32 -53.63 -8.43
C ILE A 108 -18.77 -54.74 -7.48
N ILE A 109 -19.22 -54.41 -6.26
CA ILE A 109 -19.62 -55.41 -5.24
C ILE A 109 -20.98 -56.06 -5.56
N GLN A 110 -21.83 -55.42 -6.37
CA GLN A 110 -23.16 -55.94 -6.76
C GLN A 110 -23.13 -56.80 -8.03
N CYS A 111 -21.96 -57.05 -8.63
CA CYS A 111 -21.74 -58.00 -9.72
C CYS A 111 -21.08 -59.27 -9.16
#